data_AF-A0A969JZ44-F1
#
_entry.id   AF-A0A969JZ44-F1
#
_cell.length_a   1.000
_cell.length_b   1.000
_cell.length_c   1.000
_cell.angle_alpha   90.00
_cell.angle_beta   90.00
_cell.angle_gamma   90.00
#
_symmetry.space_group_name_H-M   'P 1'
#
loop_
_entity.id
_entity.type
_entity.pdbx_description
1 polymer ?
#
loop_
_entity_poly.entity_id
_entity_poly.type
_entity_poly.pdbx_seq_one_letter_code
_entity_poly.pdbx_strand_id
1 'polypeptide(L)' 'MNPQRPYTILALASDCKGFPYLREAKRQGCRVLLLVKEEWADDARWPWEAIDERFLMPELSKQPDVTYAV' A
#
# COMPACT_ATOMS: atom_id res chain seq x y z
N MET A 1 -18.61 -11.80 -20.55
CA MET A 1 -17.53 -11.60 -19.56
C MET A 1 -16.85 -10.29 -19.91
N ASN A 2 -16.96 -9.26 -19.07
CA ASN A 2 -16.46 -7.93 -19.40
C ASN A 2 -14.91 -7.93 -19.30
N PRO A 3 -14.15 -7.63 -20.36
CA PRO A 3 -12.69 -7.57 -20.31
C PRO A 3 -12.17 -6.28 -19.62
N GLN A 4 -12.95 -5.74 -18.68
CA GLN A 4 -12.54 -4.58 -17.88
C GLN A 4 -11.43 -5.04 -16.93
N ARG A 5 -10.23 -4.50 -17.16
CA ARG A 5 -9.07 -4.74 -16.30
C ARG A 5 -9.49 -4.47 -14.84
N PRO A 6 -9.08 -5.33 -13.89
CA PRO A 6 -9.40 -5.11 -12.49
C PRO A 6 -8.94 -3.73 -12.04
N TYR A 7 -9.80 -3.00 -11.33
CA TYR A 7 -9.44 -1.70 -10.76
C TYR A 7 -8.20 -1.85 -9.88
N THR A 8 -7.29 -0.88 -9.96
CA THR A 8 -6.11 -0.84 -9.11
C THR A 8 -6.31 0.21 -8.03
N ILE A 9 -6.08 -0.19 -6.78
CA ILE A 9 -6.18 0.66 -5.59
C ILE A 9 -4.79 0.83 -5.02
N LEU A 10 -4.38 2.08 -4.79
CA LEU A 10 -3.19 2.43 -4.02
C LEU A 10 -3.61 2.89 -2.63
N ALA A 11 -3.38 2.05 -1.62
CA ALA A 11 -3.60 2.37 -0.22
C ALA A 11 -2.35 3.08 0.34
N LEU A 12 -2.52 4.33 0.78
CA LEU A 12 -1.48 5.10 1.45
C LEU A 12 -1.63 4.94 2.96
N ALA A 13 -0.60 4.42 3.62
CA ALA A 13 -0.64 4.12 5.04
C ALA A 13 0.52 4.78 5.79
N SER A 14 0.19 5.59 6.79
CA SER A 14 1.13 6.13 7.77
C SER A 14 1.20 5.32 9.06
N ASP A 15 0.38 4.27 9.19
CA ASP A 15 0.32 3.30 10.29
C ASP A 15 -0.30 1.97 9.83
N CYS A 16 -0.28 0.94 10.67
CA CYS A 16 -0.89 -0.36 10.38
C CYS A 16 -2.40 -0.36 10.66
N LYS A 17 -3.23 -0.06 9.65
CA LYS A 17 -4.71 -0.02 9.74
C LYS A 17 -5.42 -0.39 8.43
N GLY A 18 -6.76 -0.41 8.47
CA GLY A 18 -7.58 -0.54 7.27
C GLY A 18 -7.73 -1.98 6.75
N PHE A 19 -7.52 -2.98 7.60
CA PHE A 19 -7.50 -4.40 7.18
C PHE A 19 -8.79 -4.87 6.50
N PRO A 20 -10.00 -4.55 6.99
CA PRO A 20 -11.24 -4.95 6.32
C PRO A 20 -11.37 -4.36 4.91
N TYR A 21 -10.90 -3.13 4.73
CA TYR A 21 -10.88 -2.45 3.43
C TYR A 21 -9.97 -3.18 2.43
N LEU A 22 -8.74 -3.51 2.82
CA LEU A 22 -7.79 -4.22 1.95
C LEU A 22 -8.31 -5.60 1.54
N ARG A 23 -8.84 -6.36 2.51
CA ARG A 23 -9.43 -7.69 2.24
C ARG A 23 -10.64 -7.61 1.33
N GLU A 24 -11.52 -6.64 1.55
CA GLU A 24 -12.71 -6.47 0.72
C GLU A 24 -12.34 -6.03 -0.71
N ALA A 25 -11.39 -5.10 -0.86
CA ALA A 25 -10.88 -4.71 -2.17
C ALA A 25 -10.34 -5.92 -2.95
N LYS A 26 -9.54 -6.77 -2.29
CA LYS A 26 -9.04 -8.01 -2.89
C LYS A 26 -10.18 -8.97 -3.26
N ARG A 27 -11.18 -9.13 -2.39
CA ARG A 27 -12.36 -9.99 -2.60
C ARG A 27 -13.20 -9.52 -3.80
N GLN A 28 -13.28 -8.23 -4.07
CA GLN A 28 -13.95 -7.67 -5.25
C GLN A 28 -13.12 -7.77 -6.54
N GLY A 29 -11.92 -8.36 -6.45
CA GLY A 29 -11.04 -8.59 -7.59
C GLY A 29 -10.19 -7.38 -7.97
N CYS A 30 -10.04 -6.38 -7.10
CA CYS A 30 -9.11 -5.28 -7.33
C CYS A 30 -7.65 -5.75 -7.20
N ARG A 31 -6.74 -5.08 -7.91
CA ARG A 31 -5.31 -5.11 -7.60
C ARG A 31 -5.04 -4.11 -6.47
N VAL A 32 -4.42 -4.55 -5.38
CA VAL A 32 -4.20 -3.74 -4.18
C VAL A 32 -2.70 -3.48 -4.01
N LEU A 33 -2.31 -2.21 -4.09
CA LEU A 33 -0.95 -1.73 -3.84
C LEU A 33 -0.93 -1.02 -2.49
N LEU A 34 0.07 -1.30 -1.66
CA LEU A 34 0.30 -0.61 -0.40
C LEU A 34 1.52 0.28 -0.51
N LEU A 35 1.38 1.58 -0.27
CA LEU A 35 2.50 2.48 0.02
C LEU A 35 2.49 2.77 1.52
N VAL A 36 3.54 2.34 2.20
CA VAL A 36 3.63 2.43 3.66
C VAL A 36 4.98 3.01 4.07
N LYS A 37 5.02 3.74 5.19
CA LYS A 37 6.30 4.15 5.78
C LYS A 37 7.16 2.94 6.14
N GLU A 38 8.48 3.07 6.00
CA GLU A 38 9.45 2.02 6.35
C GLU A 38 9.23 1.45 7.76
N GLU A 39 8.94 2.30 8.75
CA GLU A 39 8.70 1.90 10.16
C GLU A 39 7.54 0.91 10.33
N TRP A 40 6.55 0.91 9.43
CA TRP A 40 5.38 0.03 9.47
C TRP A 40 5.45 -1.08 8.42
N ALA A 41 6.51 -1.15 7.62
CA ALA A 41 6.61 -2.05 6.49
C ALA A 41 6.45 -3.51 6.92
N ASP A 42 7.15 -3.94 7.96
CA ASP A 42 7.25 -5.36 8.34
C ASP A 42 6.32 -5.74 9.50
N ASP A 43 5.31 -4.91 9.78
CA ASP A 43 4.32 -5.20 10.82
C ASP A 43 3.50 -6.46 10.46
N ALA A 44 3.55 -7.47 11.33
CA ALA A 44 2.87 -8.74 11.10
C ALA A 44 1.33 -8.64 11.07
N ARG A 45 0.75 -7.51 11.47
CA ARG A 45 -0.71 -7.29 11.47
C ARG A 45 -1.26 -6.99 10.08
N TRP A 46 -0.42 -6.65 9.11
CA TRP A 46 -0.86 -6.43 7.74
C TRP A 46 -1.48 -7.70 7.14
N PRO A 47 -2.62 -7.59 6.41
CA PRO A 47 -3.20 -8.70 5.68
C PRO A 47 -2.44 -8.89 4.36
N TRP A 48 -1.23 -9.46 4.42
CA TRP A 48 -0.36 -9.67 3.26
C TRP A 48 -1.05 -10.48 2.15
N GLU A 49 -1.99 -11.35 2.50
CA GLU A 49 -2.83 -12.09 1.56
C GLU A 49 -3.70 -11.20 0.65
N ALA A 50 -3.99 -9.97 1.10
CA ALA A 50 -4.83 -9.01 0.41
C ALA A 50 -4.05 -7.92 -0.32
N ILE A 51 -2.71 -7.93 -0.25
CA ILE A 51 -1.83 -6.92 -0.83
C ILE A 51 -1.05 -7.58 -1.98
N ASP A 52 -1.18 -7.05 -3.19
CA ASP A 52 -0.47 -7.57 -4.36
C ASP A 52 0.97 -7.06 -4.43
N GLU A 53 1.21 -5.82 -3.97
CA GLU A 53 2.53 -5.20 -4.04
C GLU A 53 2.69 -4.16 -2.93
N ARG A 54 3.89 -4.07 -2.37
CA ARG A 54 4.25 -3.15 -1.28
C ARG A 54 5.37 -2.22 -1.74
N PHE A 55 5.14 -0.91 -1.57
CA PHE A 55 6.11 0.15 -1.77
C PHE A 55 6.43 0.80 -0.42
N LEU A 56 7.69 1.20 -0.25
CA LEU A 56 8.15 1.86 0.96
C LEU A 56 8.30 3.35 0.69
N MET A 57 7.71 4.16 1.57
CA MET A 57 7.93 5.60 1.60
C MET A 57 9.14 5.89 2.48
N PRO A 58 10.24 6.44 1.94
CA PRO A 58 11.37 6.87 2.75
C PRO A 58 10.97 8.03 3.67
N GLU A 59 11.73 8.23 4.73
CA GLU A 59 11.49 9.30 5.68
C GLU A 59 11.78 10.68 5.04
N LEU A 60 10.72 11.40 4.68
CA LEU A 60 10.80 12.70 4.01
C LEU A 60 11.36 13.80 4.94
N SER A 61 11.35 13.64 6.26
CA SER A 61 11.95 14.66 7.13
C SER A 61 13.49 14.68 7.11
N LYS A 62 14.14 13.68 6.49
CA LYS A 62 15.59 13.64 6.35
C LYS A 62 16.04 14.59 5.23
N GLN A 63 16.74 15.66 5.60
CA GLN A 63 17.47 16.45 4.61
C GLN A 63 18.76 15.71 4.23
N PRO A 64 19.09 15.63 2.93
CA PRO A 64 18.54 16.41 1.81
C PRO A 64 17.53 15.65 0.92
N ASP A 65 16.99 14.52 1.38
CA ASP A 65 16.20 13.57 0.58
C ASP A 65 14.93 14.19 -0.03
N VAL A 66 14.34 15.20 0.60
CA VAL A 66 13.20 15.96 0.05
C VAL A 66 13.61 16.98 -1.02
N THR A 67 14.77 17.59 -0.90
CA THR A 67 15.20 18.68 -1.78
C THR A 67 15.66 18.17 -3.15
N TYR A 68 16.09 16.91 -3.24
CA TYR A 68 16.61 16.29 -4.47
C TYR A 68 15.77 15.10 -4.98
N ALA A 69 14.50 14.99 -4.55
CA ALA A 69 13.63 13.86 -4.92
C ALA A 69 13.10 13.87 -6.37
N VAL A 70 13.73 14.61 -7.30
CA VAL A 70 13.24 14.84 -8.67
C VAL A 70 14.30 14.49 -9.72
#